data_AF-A0A3G9GE66-F1
#
_entry.id   AF-A0A3G9GE66-F1
#
_cell.length_a   1.000
_cell.length_b   1.000
_cell.length_c   1.000
_cell.angle_alpha   90.00
_cell.angle_beta   90.00
_cell.angle_gamma   90.00
#
_symmetry.space_group_name_H-M   'P 1'
#
loop_
_entity.id
_entity.type
_entity.pdbx_description
1 polymer ?
#
loop_
_entity_poly.entity_id
_entity_poly.type
_entity_poly.pdbx_seq_one_letter_code
_entity_poly.pdbx_strand_id
1 'polypeptide(L)' 'MKRVQKLPGGRLAILSANEAYMPFEVDPSKPEGDFAVVGRVVWFGRQI' A
#
# COMPACT_ATOMS: atom_id res chain seq x y z
N MET A 1 2.19 -8.01 3.52
CA MET A 1 1.94 -6.56 3.65
C MET A 1 2.60 -5.80 2.50
N LYS A 2 2.15 -4.59 2.20
CA LYS A 2 2.80 -3.67 1.24
C LYS A 2 3.24 -2.39 1.96
N ARG A 3 4.26 -1.73 1.43
CA ARG A 3 4.68 -0.40 1.91
C ARG A 3 3.91 0.65 1.13
N VAL A 4 3.38 1.64 1.83
CA VAL A 4 2.61 2.73 1.23
C VAL A 4 3.45 4.00 1.27
N GLN A 5 3.59 4.68 0.13
CA GLN A 5 4.25 5.98 0.01
C GLN A 5 3.25 7.02 -0.51
N LYS A 6 3.17 8.17 0.14
CA LYS A 6 2.35 9.29 -0.34
C LYS A 6 3.03 9.96 -1.53
N LEU A 7 2.24 10.26 -2.56
CA LEU A 7 2.64 11.04 -3.73
C LEU A 7 1.91 12.40 -3.73
N PRO A 8 2.39 13.38 -4.50
CA PRO A 8 1.66 14.62 -4.73
C PRO A 8 0.25 14.38 -5.28
N GLY A 9 -0.68 15.27 -4.94
CA GLY A 9 -2.08 15.18 -5.39
C GLY A 9 -2.90 14.12 -4.66
N GLY A 10 -2.45 13.64 -3.49
CA GLY A 10 -3.22 12.70 -2.66
C GLY A 10 -3.14 11.24 -3.10
N ARG A 11 -2.37 10.93 -4.15
CA ARG A 11 -2.12 9.56 -4.63
C ARG A 11 -1.21 8.78 -3.69
N LEU A 12 -1.28 7.46 -3.76
CA LEU A 12 -0.43 6.54 -3.00
C LEU A 12 0.29 5.58 -3.96
N ALA A 13 1.59 5.40 -3.76
CA ALA A 13 2.34 4.30 -4.36
C ALA A 13 2.34 3.08 -3.42
N ILE A 14 1.99 1.92 -3.96
CA ILE A 14 1.97 0.64 -3.27
C ILE A 14 3.19 -0.17 -3.69
N LEU A 15 4.12 -0.34 -2.76
CA LEU A 15 5.42 -0.96 -2.99
C LEU A 15 5.47 -2.35 -2.35
N SER A 16 6.06 -3.30 -3.06
CA SER A 16 6.34 -4.64 -2.57
C SER A 16 7.75 -4.72 -1.99
N ALA A 17 7.92 -5.46 -0.89
CA ALA A 17 9.26 -5.84 -0.43
C ALA A 17 9.87 -6.96 -1.28
N ASN A 18 9.04 -7.65 -2.08
CA ASN A 18 9.48 -8.63 -3.07
C ASN A 18 9.51 -7.96 -4.45
N GLU A 19 10.70 -7.88 -5.05
CA GLU A 19 10.99 -7.23 -6.34
C GLU A 19 10.29 -7.88 -7.54
N ALA A 20 9.85 -9.14 -7.40
CA ALA A 20 9.07 -9.81 -8.45
C ALA A 20 7.71 -9.14 -8.71
N TYR A 21 7.26 -8.24 -7.83
CA TYR A 21 5.99 -7.54 -7.97
C TYR A 21 6.22 -6.06 -8.24
N MET A 22 5.75 -5.61 -9.41
CA MET A 22 5.83 -4.21 -9.80
C MET A 22 5.00 -3.32 -8.86
N PRO A 23 5.50 -2.11 -8.55
CA PRO A 23 4.71 -1.09 -7.88
C PRO A 23 3.48 -0.66 -8.69
N PHE A 24 2.47 -0.16 -8.00
CA PHE A 24 1.31 0.46 -8.63
C PHE A 24 0.82 1.67 -7.83
N GLU A 25 0.10 2.57 -8.49
CA GLU A 25 -0.49 3.75 -7.88
C GLU A 25 -1.99 3.56 -7.64
N VAL A 26 -2.47 4.17 -6.55
CA VAL A 26 -3.90 4.29 -6.25
C VAL A 26 -4.24 5.74 -5.94
N ASP A 27 -5.40 6.17 -6.41
CA ASP A 27 -5.99 7.45 -6.06
C ASP A 27 -7.15 7.20 -5.08
N PRO A 28 -6.93 7.38 -3.76
CA PRO A 28 -7.93 7.09 -2.75
C PRO A 28 -9.08 8.11 -2.75
N SER A 29 -8.98 9.20 -3.52
CA SER A 29 -10.06 10.19 -3.64
C SER A 29 -11.15 9.76 -4.62
N LYS A 30 -10.91 8.72 -5.43
CA LYS A 30 -11.88 8.23 -6.42
C LYS A 30 -12.90 7.28 -5.76
N PRO A 31 -14.19 7.65 -5.75
CA PRO A 31 -15.24 6.88 -5.06
C PRO A 31 -15.56 5.53 -5.73
N GLU A 32 -15.29 5.38 -7.03
CA GLU A 32 -15.40 4.09 -7.75
C GLU A 32 -14.23 3.12 -7.55
N GLY A 33 -13.22 3.47 -6.74
CA GLY A 33 -12.07 2.61 -6.49
C GLY A 33 -12.38 1.47 -5.51
N ASP A 34 -12.11 0.21 -5.92
CA ASP A 34 -12.06 -0.94 -5.01
C ASP A 34 -10.76 -0.92 -4.19
N PHE A 35 -10.60 0.12 -3.37
CA PHE A 35 -9.42 0.33 -2.53
C PHE A 35 -9.81 0.74 -1.12
N ALA A 36 -9.35 -0.03 -0.14
CA ALA A 36 -9.52 0.28 1.28
C ALA A 36 -8.22 0.01 2.06
N VAL A 37 -7.92 0.88 3.02
CA VAL A 37 -6.88 0.62 4.02
C VAL A 37 -7.54 -0.06 5.21
N VAL A 38 -7.32 -1.37 5.37
CA VAL A 38 -7.92 -2.15 6.45
C VAL A 38 -7.23 -1.92 7.80
N GLY A 39 -5.94 -1.57 7.79
CA GLY A 39 -5.19 -1.28 9.02
C GLY A 39 -3.72 -0.98 8.77
N ARG A 40 -3.00 -0.67 9.86
CA ARG A 40 -1.55 -0.42 9.86
C ARG A 40 -0.84 -1.58 10.57
N VAL A 41 0.18 -2.14 9.91
CA VAL A 41 1.09 -3.09 10.56
C VAL A 41 1.95 -2.32 11.56
N VAL A 42 1.84 -2.68 12.85
CA VAL A 42 2.59 -2.06 13.95
C VAL A 42 3.63 -2.99 14.58
N TRP A 43 3.54 -4.29 14.29
CA TRP A 43 4.47 -5.30 14.77
C TRP A 43 4.56 -6.43 13.76
N PHE A 44 5.72 -7.09 13.72
CA PHE A 44 5.95 -8.33 12.98
C PHE A 44 6.76 -9.26 13.87
N GLY A 45 6.26 -10.48 14.07
CA GLY A 45 6.99 -11.53 14.76
C GLY A 45 7.00 -12.82 13.96
N ARG A 46 8.05 -13.61 14.16
CA ARG A 46 8.23 -14.93 13.58
C ARG A 46 8.43 -15.90 14.73
N GLN A 47 7.49 -16.81 14.92
CA GLN A 47 7.72 -17.96 15.78
C GLN A 47 8.63 -18.93 15.01
N ILE A 48 9.72 -19.32 15.63
CA ILE A 48 10.69 -20.27 15.07
C ILE A 48 10.32 -21.66 15.58
#